data_AF-A0AA96TLX5-F1
#
_entry.id   AF-A0AA96TLX5-F1
#
_cell.length_a   1.000
_cell.length_b   1.000
_cell.length_c   1.000
_cell.angle_alpha   90.00
_cell.angle_beta   90.00
_cell.angle_gamma   90.00
#
_symmetry.space_group_name_H-M   'P 1'
#
loop_
_entity.id
_entity.type
_entity.pdbx_description
1 polymer ?
#
loop_
_entity_poly.entity_id
_entity_poly.type
_entity_poly.pdbx_seq_one_letter_code
_entity_poly.pdbx_strand_id
1 'polypeptide(L)'
;MKAQRSGRVVHISSTAADAVGTIAAHSVAKAALNTRSRHIAADVGLAGVSVNTVATGQVIRVDGGLDVLSRRLAGLGGDLLHSGGA
;
A
#
# COMPACT_ATOMS: atom_id res chain seq x y z
N MET A 1 -3.57 17.85 9.39
CA MET A 1 -4.93 17.39 9.08
C MET A 1 -5.98 17.94 10.06
N LYS A 2 -6.11 17.46 11.32
CA LYS A 2 -7.14 17.99 12.26
C LYS A 2 -7.05 19.51 12.49
N ALA A 3 -5.85 20.04 12.79
CA ALA A 3 -5.65 21.49 12.97
C ALA A 3 -5.92 22.30 11.69
N GLN A 4 -5.64 21.72 10.52
CA GLN A 4 -5.91 22.32 9.19
C GLN A 4 -7.36 22.13 8.74
N ARG A 5 -8.18 21.44 9.55
CA ARG A 5 -9.54 20.96 9.26
C ARG A 5 -9.76 20.38 7.87
N SER A 6 -8.74 19.71 7.33
CA SER A 6 -8.76 19.19 5.97
C SER A 6 -7.83 18.00 5.81
N GLY A 7 -8.23 17.07 4.94
CA GLY A 7 -7.40 15.97 4.48
C GLY A 7 -8.19 14.70 4.18
N ARG A 8 -7.52 13.72 3.56
CA ARG A 8 -8.09 12.42 3.25
C ARG A 8 -7.13 11.30 3.61
N VAL A 9 -7.66 10.23 4.19
CA VAL A 9 -6.97 8.96 4.42
C VAL A 9 -7.65 7.89 3.58
N VAL A 10 -6.88 7.11 2.83
CA VAL A 10 -7.39 5.99 2.04
C VAL A 10 -6.66 4.73 2.47
N HIS A 11 -7.38 3.81 3.10
CA HIS A 11 -6.88 2.49 3.42
C HIS A 11 -7.09 1.53 2.25
N ILE A 12 -6.09 0.67 2.00
CA ILE A 12 -6.19 -0.40 1.01
C ILE A 12 -6.48 -1.72 1.72
N SER A 13 -7.71 -2.19 1.57
CA SER A 13 -8.17 -3.50 2.05
C SER A 13 -8.19 -4.53 0.93
N SER A 14 -8.67 -5.72 1.23
CA SER A 14 -8.83 -6.82 0.27
C SER A 14 -10.25 -7.35 0.35
N THR A 15 -10.79 -7.85 -0.76
CA THR A 15 -12.03 -8.63 -0.74
C THR A 15 -11.90 -9.90 0.11
N ALA A 16 -10.67 -10.36 0.38
CA ALA A 16 -10.39 -11.46 1.32
C ALA A 16 -10.80 -11.14 2.77
N ALA A 17 -11.06 -9.87 3.12
CA ALA A 17 -11.53 -9.49 4.46
C ALA A 17 -12.81 -10.23 4.88
N ASP A 18 -13.66 -10.56 3.91
CA ASP A 18 -14.96 -11.21 4.12
C ASP A 18 -14.91 -12.72 3.82
N ALA A 19 -13.71 -13.28 3.58
CA ALA A 19 -13.51 -14.68 3.21
C ALA A 19 -12.93 -15.51 4.38
N VAL A 20 -13.45 -16.73 4.54
CA VAL A 20 -12.92 -17.75 5.45
C VAL A 20 -12.15 -18.79 4.62
N GLY A 21 -10.87 -19.01 4.93
CA GLY A 21 -10.02 -19.92 4.16
C GLY A 21 -8.57 -19.98 4.66
N THR A 22 -7.66 -20.50 3.83
CA THR A 22 -6.25 -20.77 4.17
C THR A 22 -5.39 -19.53 4.50
N ILE A 23 -5.96 -18.32 4.39
CA ILE A 23 -5.30 -17.04 4.64
C ILE A 23 -5.92 -16.29 5.83
N ALA A 24 -6.43 -17.01 6.83
CA ALA A 24 -7.21 -16.45 7.94
C ALA A 24 -6.56 -15.23 8.62
N ALA A 25 -5.25 -15.23 8.85
CA ALA A 25 -4.55 -14.08 9.42
C ALA A 25 -4.64 -12.82 8.53
N HIS A 26 -4.55 -12.98 7.21
CA HIS A 26 -4.72 -11.89 6.25
C HIS A 26 -6.17 -11.39 6.24
N SER A 27 -7.15 -12.31 6.19
CA SER A 27 -8.57 -11.97 6.25
C SER A 27 -8.91 -11.19 7.53
N VAL A 28 -8.46 -11.67 8.69
CA VAL A 28 -8.64 -11.01 9.99
C VAL A 28 -7.99 -9.64 10.01
N ALA A 29 -6.75 -9.51 9.53
CA ALA A 29 -6.05 -8.23 9.46
C ALA A 29 -6.81 -7.22 8.59
N LYS A 30 -7.35 -7.66 7.44
CA LYS A 30 -8.13 -6.80 6.53
C LYS A 30 -9.53 -6.48 7.06
N ALA A 31 -10.20 -7.40 7.74
CA ALA A 31 -11.45 -7.16 8.45
C ALA A 31 -11.25 -6.14 9.60
N ALA A 32 -10.17 -6.30 10.38
CA ALA A 32 -9.80 -5.35 11.42
C ALA A 32 -9.50 -3.96 10.85
N LEU A 33 -8.81 -3.88 9.69
CA LEU A 33 -8.58 -2.61 8.99
C LEU A 33 -9.89 -1.94 8.57
N ASN A 34 -10.86 -2.70 8.05
CA ASN A 34 -12.18 -2.18 7.68
C ASN A 34 -12.90 -1.57 8.89
N THR A 35 -12.90 -2.28 10.03
CA THR A 35 -13.50 -1.80 11.28
C THR A 35 -12.78 -0.58 11.84
N ARG A 36 -11.45 -0.61 11.90
CA ARG A 36 -10.64 0.53 12.36
C ARG A 36 -10.85 1.76 11.49
N SER A 37 -10.99 1.58 10.18
CA SER A 37 -11.26 2.71 9.28
C SER A 37 -12.56 3.43 9.62
N ARG A 38 -13.63 2.68 9.90
CA ARG A 38 -14.92 3.25 10.34
C ARG A 38 -14.80 3.98 11.67
N HIS A 39 -14.06 3.40 12.62
CA HIS A 39 -13.79 4.05 13.91
C HIS A 39 -13.06 5.38 13.73
N ILE A 40 -11.94 5.39 12.97
CA ILE A 40 -11.20 6.63 12.70
C ILE A 40 -12.07 7.63 11.94
N ALA A 41 -12.86 7.19 10.96
CA ALA A 41 -13.77 8.06 10.21
C ALA A 41 -14.74 8.81 11.15
N ALA A 42 -15.32 8.10 12.13
CA ALA A 42 -16.16 8.71 13.15
C ALA A 42 -15.39 9.72 14.02
N ASP A 43 -14.17 9.37 14.44
CA ASP A 43 -13.33 10.22 15.30
C ASP A 43 -12.86 11.52 14.64
N VAL A 44 -12.71 11.54 13.32
CA VAL A 44 -12.09 12.65 12.59
C VAL A 44 -13.01 13.36 11.60
N GLY A 45 -14.21 12.81 11.34
CA GLY A 45 -15.15 13.36 10.36
C GLY A 45 -15.55 14.80 10.66
N LEU A 46 -15.85 15.12 11.92
CA LEU A 46 -16.18 16.51 12.35
C LEU A 46 -15.00 17.48 12.22
N ALA A 47 -13.77 16.96 12.18
CA ALA A 47 -12.57 17.75 11.94
C ALA A 47 -12.30 17.98 10.43
N GLY A 48 -13.26 17.69 9.54
CA GLY A 48 -13.12 17.91 8.09
C GLY A 48 -12.16 16.93 7.40
N VAL A 49 -11.84 15.81 8.06
CA VAL A 49 -10.98 14.76 7.50
C VAL A 49 -11.83 13.58 7.06
N SER A 50 -11.69 13.17 5.81
CA SER A 50 -12.36 11.97 5.28
C SER A 50 -11.46 10.74 5.42
N VAL A 51 -12.04 9.60 5.74
CA VAL A 51 -11.33 8.32 5.87
C VAL A 51 -12.14 7.26 5.14
N ASN A 52 -11.58 6.72 4.07
CA ASN A 52 -12.24 5.72 3.22
C ASN A 52 -11.37 4.46 3.10
N THR A 53 -12.01 3.34 2.80
CA THR A 53 -11.32 2.07 2.52
C THR A 53 -11.70 1.58 1.13
N VAL A 54 -10.71 1.17 0.36
CA VAL A 54 -10.90 0.51 -0.94
C VAL A 54 -10.50 -0.95 -0.79
N ALA A 55 -11.44 -1.87 -1.02
CA ALA A 55 -11.15 -3.30 -1.05
C ALA A 55 -10.76 -3.71 -2.48
N THR A 56 -9.54 -4.20 -2.66
CA THR A 56 -9.09 -4.72 -3.95
C THR A 56 -9.32 -6.22 -4.04
N GLY A 57 -9.67 -6.71 -5.23
CA GLY A 57 -9.54 -8.13 -5.55
C GLY A 57 -8.08 -8.51 -5.78
N GLN A 58 -7.86 -9.60 -6.52
CA GLN A 58 -6.52 -9.99 -6.94
C GLN A 58 -5.88 -8.88 -7.80
N VAL A 59 -4.73 -8.38 -7.37
CA VAL A 59 -3.94 -7.39 -8.12
C VAL A 59 -2.83 -8.12 -8.86
N ILE A 60 -2.84 -7.99 -10.18
CA ILE A 60 -1.76 -8.50 -11.04
C ILE A 60 -0.79 -7.35 -11.28
N ARG A 61 0.48 -7.54 -10.91
CA ARG A 61 1.51 -6.60 -11.35
C ARG A 61 1.90 -6.93 -12.78
N VAL A 62 1.84 -5.91 -13.63
CA VAL A 62 2.46 -5.92 -14.94
C VAL A 62 3.62 -4.94 -14.85
N ASP A 63 4.84 -5.45 -14.98
CA ASP A 63 6.08 -4.71 -14.76
C ASP A 63 6.61 -4.03 -16.03
N GLY A 64 6.09 -4.36 -17.21
CA GLY A 64 6.33 -3.63 -18.46
C GLY A 64 7.83 -3.48 -18.85
N GLY A 65 8.71 -4.32 -18.30
CA GLY A 65 10.16 -4.24 -18.48
C GLY A 65 10.93 -3.56 -17.33
N LEU A 66 10.29 -3.26 -16.19
CA LEU A 66 10.96 -2.74 -14.99
C LEU A 66 12.05 -3.71 -14.50
N ASP A 67 11.82 -5.01 -14.59
CA ASP A 67 12.79 -6.04 -14.26
C ASP A 67 14.04 -5.99 -15.18
N VAL A 68 13.85 -5.72 -16.47
CA VAL A 68 14.91 -5.53 -17.46
C VAL A 68 15.68 -4.24 -17.19
N LEU A 69 14.97 -3.15 -16.86
CA LEU A 69 15.58 -1.88 -16.46
C LEU A 69 16.40 -2.04 -15.17
N SER A 70 15.85 -2.71 -14.16
CA SER A 70 16.55 -3.01 -12.90
C SER A 70 17.81 -3.83 -13.13
N ARG A 71 17.76 -4.83 -14.02
CA ARG A 71 18.95 -5.61 -14.41
C ARG A 71 20.01 -4.76 -15.10
N ARG A 72 19.62 -3.84 -15.98
CA ARG A 72 20.56 -2.91 -16.64
C ARG A 72 21.21 -1.93 -15.66
N LEU A 73 20.44 -1.36 -14.73
CA LEU A 73 20.96 -0.45 -13.71
C LEU A 73 21.89 -1.16 -12.72
N ALA A 74 21.60 -2.41 -12.36
CA ALA A 74 22.48 -3.21 -11.51
C ALA A 74 23.84 -3.52 -12.18
N GLY A 75 23.84 -3.74 -13.50
CA GLY A 75 25.08 -3.92 -14.27
C GLY A 75 25.94 -2.64 -14.34
N LEU A 76 25.32 -1.47 -14.48
CA LEU A 76 26.02 -0.18 -14.52
C LEU A 76 26.67 0.22 -13.18
N GLY A 77 26.17 -0.30 -12.06
CA GLY A 77 26.79 -0.10 -10.74
C GLY A 77 28.11 -0.84 -10.55
N GLY A 78 28.35 -1.92 -11.31
CA GLY A 78 29.60 -2.69 -11.27
C GLY A 78 30.77 -2.02 -12.02
N ASP A 79 30.46 -1.30 -13.10
CA ASP A 79 31.46 -0.69 -13.97
C ASP A 79 32.06 0.61 -13.40
N LEU A 80 31.35 1.29 -12.50
CA LEU A 80 31.81 2.54 -11.87
C LEU A 80 32.78 2.33 -10.71
N LEU A 81 32.90 1.12 -10.15
CA LEU A 81 33.81 0.81 -9.05
C LEU A 81 35.19 0.30 -9.52
N HIS A 82 35.35 -0.01 -10.81
CA HIS A 82 36.58 -0.61 -11.37
C HIS A 82 37.43 0.34 -12.22
N SER A 83 37.02 1.62 -12.38
CA SER A 83 37.73 2.60 -13.23
C SER A 83 38.59 3.63 -12.45
N GLY A 84 38.71 3.50 -11.12
CA GLY A 84 39.52 4.37 -10.26
C GLY A 84 40.79 3.71 -9.74
N GLY A 85 41.70 3.29 -10.63
CA GLY A 85 42.97 2.69 -10.24
C GLY A 85 43.96 2.69 -11.41
N ALA A 86 44.59 3.84 -11.65
CA ALA A 86 45.81 3.99 -12.43
C ALA A 86 46.73 4.96 -11.68
#